data_AF-A0A6N9DWW6-F1
#
_entry.id   AF-A0A6N9DWW6-F1
#
_cell.length_a   1.000
_cell.length_b   1.000
_cell.length_c   1.000
_cell.angle_alpha   90.00
_cell.angle_beta   90.00
_cell.angle_gamma   90.00
#
_symmetry.space_group_name_H-M   'P 1'
#
loop_
_entity.id
_entity.type
_entity.pdbx_description
1 polymer ?
#
loop_
_entity_poly.entity_id
_entity_poly.type
_entity_poly.pdbx_seq_one_letter_code
_entity_poly.pdbx_strand_id
1 'polypeptide(L)'
;MGSHTSTNGGPMDIKLHQLARTTPATRQYIQTASKSAAALARELGVAVTTIYKWKHAGRVHDGSHTRQHLHASTSPEQEALIAELRTQLRLSLDDVTEVMNRCSTPRLSRSAIHRCLVRLGVARLPPV
;
A
#
# COMPACT_ATOMS: atom_id res chain seq x y z
N MET A 1 -21.70 -21.18 14.22
CA MET A 1 -20.61 -20.19 14.08
C MET A 1 -19.58 -20.75 13.11
N GLY A 2 -19.61 -20.30 11.87
CA GLY A 2 -18.75 -20.80 10.79
C GLY A 2 -17.31 -20.33 10.91
N SER A 3 -16.41 -21.28 10.68
CA SER A 3 -14.96 -21.21 10.61
C SER A 3 -14.49 -20.35 9.44
N HIS A 4 -13.64 -19.35 9.70
CA HIS A 4 -12.84 -18.66 8.69
C HIS A 4 -11.35 -18.75 9.06
N THR A 5 -10.77 -19.94 8.95
CA THR A 5 -9.31 -20.08 8.83
C THR A 5 -8.98 -20.11 7.35
N SER A 6 -8.73 -18.93 6.77
CA SER A 6 -8.21 -18.82 5.41
C SER A 6 -6.71 -19.12 5.45
N THR A 7 -6.35 -20.41 5.44
CA THR A 7 -4.98 -20.87 5.19
C THR A 7 -4.86 -21.15 3.70
N ASN A 8 -4.64 -20.11 2.89
CA ASN A 8 -4.25 -20.29 1.49
C ASN A 8 -2.72 -20.29 1.40
N GLY A 9 -2.11 -21.43 1.74
CA GLY A 9 -0.67 -21.69 1.64
C GLY A 9 -0.30 -22.29 0.28
N GLY A 10 -0.60 -21.60 -0.82
CA GLY A 10 -0.01 -21.91 -2.12
C GLY A 10 1.44 -21.39 -2.20
N PRO A 11 2.37 -22.07 -2.90
CA PRO A 11 3.74 -21.59 -3.04
C PRO A 11 3.75 -20.27 -3.82
N MET A 12 4.01 -19.15 -3.13
CA MET A 12 4.29 -17.88 -3.79
C MET A 12 5.64 -17.97 -4.50
N ASP A 13 5.67 -17.63 -5.79
CA ASP A 13 6.89 -17.47 -6.58
C ASP A 13 7.68 -16.26 -6.03
N ILE A 14 8.65 -16.54 -5.16
CA ILE A 14 9.50 -15.51 -4.55
C ILE A 14 10.81 -15.47 -5.34
N LYS A 15 10.99 -14.42 -6.15
CA LYS A 15 12.26 -14.10 -6.80
C LYS A 15 13.27 -13.60 -5.77
N LEU A 16 14.00 -14.54 -5.18
CA LEU A 16 15.03 -14.25 -4.19
C LEU A 16 16.40 -14.05 -4.87
N HIS A 17 17.10 -12.98 -4.48
CA HIS A 17 18.50 -12.81 -4.88
C HIS A 17 19.39 -13.91 -4.26
N GLN A 18 20.32 -14.47 -5.02
CA GLN A 18 21.14 -15.61 -4.59
C GLN A 18 21.94 -15.36 -3.29
N LEU A 19 22.32 -14.11 -3.03
CA LEU A 19 23.07 -13.71 -1.83
C LEU A 19 22.19 -13.21 -0.67
N ALA A 20 20.87 -13.34 -0.77
CA ALA A 20 19.96 -12.88 0.28
C ALA A 20 20.11 -13.74 1.54
N ARG A 21 20.52 -13.10 2.65
CA ARG A 21 20.83 -13.80 3.90
C ARG A 21 19.63 -13.97 4.84
N THR A 22 18.62 -13.11 4.71
CA THR A 22 17.37 -13.12 5.51
C THR A 22 16.18 -13.57 4.69
N THR A 23 16.26 -14.79 4.18
CA THR A 23 15.20 -15.42 3.37
C THR A 23 13.98 -15.78 4.23
N PRO A 24 12.80 -16.03 3.64
CA PRO A 24 11.64 -16.55 4.37
C PRO A 24 11.96 -17.80 5.20
N ALA A 25 12.75 -18.73 4.65
CA ALA A 25 13.20 -19.92 5.36
C ALA A 25 14.08 -19.57 6.57
N THR A 26 15.03 -18.63 6.42
CA THR A 26 15.86 -18.14 7.53
C THR A 26 15.01 -17.48 8.62
N ARG A 27 13.99 -16.71 8.24
CA ARG A 27 13.10 -16.02 9.19
C ARG A 27 12.24 -17.02 9.97
N GLN A 28 11.71 -18.04 9.30
CA GLN A 28 10.99 -19.14 9.94
C GLN A 28 11.87 -19.93 10.91
N TYR A 29 13.12 -20.17 10.54
CA TYR A 29 14.11 -20.78 11.43
C TYR A 29 14.34 -19.92 12.68
N ILE A 30 14.52 -18.60 12.52
CA ILE A 30 14.69 -17.66 13.65
C ILE A 30 13.49 -17.69 14.61
N GLN A 31 12.26 -17.80 14.08
CA GLN A 31 11.03 -17.81 14.90
C GLN A 31 10.86 -19.10 15.71
N THR A 32 11.26 -20.24 15.14
CA THR A 32 11.09 -21.57 15.77
C THR A 32 12.26 -21.97 16.67
N ALA A 33 13.43 -21.33 16.51
CA ALA A 33 14.62 -21.67 17.27
C ALA A 33 14.55 -21.22 18.75
N SER A 34 14.79 -22.17 19.66
CA SER A 34 14.94 -21.94 21.10
C SER A 34 16.30 -21.32 21.50
N LYS A 35 17.24 -21.22 20.54
CA LYS A 35 18.57 -20.61 20.73
C LYS A 35 18.49 -19.13 21.14
N SER A 36 19.53 -18.65 21.81
CA SER A 36 19.69 -17.24 22.13
C SER A 36 19.91 -16.38 20.87
N ALA A 37 19.53 -15.10 20.92
CA ALA A 37 19.67 -14.22 19.77
C ALA A 37 21.14 -14.05 19.32
N ALA A 38 22.08 -14.04 20.26
CA ALA A 38 23.52 -13.98 19.98
C ALA A 38 24.05 -15.23 19.27
N ALA A 39 23.56 -16.42 19.66
CA ALA A 39 23.94 -17.67 19.01
C ALA A 39 23.43 -17.72 17.56
N LEU A 40 22.16 -17.34 17.34
CA LEU A 40 21.57 -17.28 16.00
C LEU A 40 22.24 -16.24 15.10
N ALA A 41 22.61 -15.08 15.65
CA ALA A 41 23.30 -14.03 14.90
C ALA A 41 24.65 -14.50 14.36
N ARG A 42 25.44 -15.21 15.19
CA ARG A 42 26.73 -15.79 14.81
C ARG A 42 26.58 -16.90 13.78
N GLU A 43 25.62 -17.79 13.97
CA GLU A 43 25.33 -18.90 13.05
C GLU A 43 24.88 -18.40 11.67
N LEU A 44 23.93 -17.49 11.65
CA LEU A 44 23.36 -16.95 10.41
C LEU A 44 24.21 -15.82 9.81
N GLY A 45 25.24 -15.33 10.51
CA GLY A 45 26.07 -14.19 10.12
C GLY A 45 25.25 -12.92 9.84
N VAL A 46 24.29 -12.62 10.70
CA VAL A 46 23.44 -11.42 10.64
C VAL A 46 23.51 -10.67 11.96
N ALA A 47 23.18 -9.37 11.95
CA ALA A 47 23.16 -8.59 13.19
C ALA A 47 22.13 -9.14 14.19
N VAL A 48 22.46 -9.05 15.49
CA VAL A 48 21.58 -9.49 16.59
C VAL A 48 20.23 -8.77 16.54
N THR A 49 20.20 -7.49 16.15
CA THR A 49 18.96 -6.71 15.94
C THR A 49 18.05 -7.31 14.88
N THR A 50 18.63 -7.93 13.83
CA THR A 50 17.87 -8.62 12.79
C THR A 50 17.22 -9.89 13.33
N ILE A 51 17.91 -10.60 14.22
CA ILE A 51 17.34 -11.76 14.92
C ILE A 51 16.16 -11.34 15.79
N TYR A 52 16.32 -10.31 16.63
CA TYR A 52 15.21 -9.82 17.47
C TYR A 52 14.01 -9.38 16.65
N LYS A 53 14.23 -8.64 15.55
CA LYS A 53 13.16 -8.24 14.62
C LYS A 53 12.35 -9.44 14.14
N TRP A 54 13.02 -10.49 13.65
CA TRP A 54 12.33 -11.63 13.05
C TRP A 54 11.80 -12.64 14.06
N LYS A 55 12.44 -12.77 15.22
CA LYS A 55 12.01 -13.69 16.30
C LYS A 55 10.63 -13.34 16.85
N HIS A 56 10.31 -12.04 16.91
CA HIS A 56 9.02 -11.53 17.37
C HIS A 56 8.11 -11.07 16.22
N ALA A 57 8.54 -11.21 14.97
CA ALA A 57 7.69 -10.90 13.83
C ALA A 57 6.59 -11.95 13.70
N GLY A 58 5.32 -11.53 13.70
CA GLY A 58 4.17 -12.42 13.45
C GLY A 58 4.04 -12.91 11.99
N ARG A 59 5.06 -12.72 11.15
CA ARG A 59 5.09 -13.13 9.73
C ARG A 59 6.51 -13.45 9.27
N VAL A 60 6.63 -14.31 8.25
CA VAL A 60 7.90 -14.66 7.59
C VAL A 60 8.07 -14.00 6.23
N HIS A 61 6.97 -13.78 5.52
CA HIS A 61 6.94 -13.13 4.21
C HIS A 61 6.94 -11.62 4.36
N ASP A 62 7.46 -10.94 3.34
CA ASP A 62 7.39 -9.48 3.26
C ASP A 62 5.93 -9.03 3.11
N GLY A 63 5.58 -7.94 3.81
CA GLY A 63 4.27 -7.33 3.70
C GLY A 63 4.19 -6.54 2.40
N SER A 64 2.99 -6.09 2.06
CA SER A 64 2.84 -5.19 0.92
C SER A 64 3.72 -3.95 1.11
N HIS A 65 4.57 -3.68 0.12
CA HIS A 65 5.32 -2.42 0.02
C HIS A 65 4.43 -1.27 -0.48
N THR A 66 3.18 -1.56 -0.86
CA THR A 66 2.21 -0.56 -1.27
C THR A 66 1.72 0.20 -0.05
N ARG A 67 1.77 1.53 -0.13
CA ARG A 67 1.20 2.42 0.88
C ARG A 67 -0.30 2.15 1.02
N GLN A 68 -0.74 1.76 2.22
CA GLN A 68 -2.15 1.43 2.49
C GLN A 68 -3.04 2.66 2.61
N HIS A 69 -2.49 3.80 3.02
CA HIS A 69 -3.21 5.07 3.15
C HIS A 69 -2.51 6.15 2.33
N LEU A 70 -3.05 6.45 1.15
CA LEU A 70 -2.64 7.64 0.40
C LEU A 70 -3.33 8.84 1.04
N HIS A 71 -2.56 9.73 1.69
CA HIS A 71 -3.09 11.03 2.10
C HIS A 71 -3.57 11.76 0.84
N ALA A 72 -4.89 11.83 0.67
CA ALA A 72 -5.49 12.57 -0.41
C ALA A 72 -5.38 14.06 -0.08
N SER A 73 -4.97 14.87 -1.05
CA SER A 73 -5.01 16.34 -0.91
C SER A 73 -6.44 16.88 -0.99
N THR A 74 -7.43 16.02 -1.23
CA THR A 74 -8.84 16.33 -1.43
C THR A 74 -9.65 15.91 -0.21
N SER A 75 -10.50 16.80 0.30
CA SER A 75 -11.49 16.43 1.32
C SER A 75 -12.63 15.62 0.70
N PRO A 76 -13.39 14.82 1.48
CA PRO A 76 -14.54 14.08 0.96
C PRO A 76 -15.56 14.98 0.24
N GLU A 77 -15.77 16.20 0.73
CA GLU A 77 -16.64 17.20 0.11
C GLU A 77 -16.10 17.66 -1.26
N GLN A 78 -14.81 17.96 -1.35
CA GLN A 78 -14.17 18.31 -2.63
C GLN A 78 -14.24 17.17 -3.64
N GLU A 79 -14.12 15.92 -3.18
CA GLU A 79 -14.25 14.75 -4.06
C GLU A 79 -15.66 14.61 -4.64
N ALA A 80 -16.69 14.85 -3.83
CA ALA A 80 -18.07 14.83 -4.29
C ALA A 80 -18.32 15.90 -5.37
N LEU A 81 -17.87 17.14 -5.13
CA LEU A 81 -17.98 18.22 -6.11
C LEU A 81 -17.23 17.90 -7.41
N ILE A 82 -15.99 17.42 -7.32
CA ILE A 82 -15.20 17.01 -8.48
C ILE A 82 -15.92 15.91 -9.28
N ALA A 83 -16.54 14.94 -8.60
CA ALA A 83 -17.27 13.85 -9.25
C ALA A 83 -18.51 14.35 -9.99
N GLU A 84 -19.29 15.24 -9.38
CA GLU A 84 -20.49 15.83 -9.99
C GLU A 84 -20.15 16.70 -11.20
N LEU A 85 -19.17 17.60 -11.06
CA LEU A 85 -18.68 18.44 -12.16
C LEU A 85 -18.21 17.58 -13.34
N ARG A 86 -17.56 16.45 -13.06
CA ARG A 86 -17.08 15.56 -14.10
C ARG A 86 -18.20 14.74 -14.75
N THR A 87 -19.15 14.24 -13.97
CA THR A 87 -20.13 13.25 -14.46
C THR A 87 -21.42 13.87 -14.96
N GLN A 88 -21.98 14.86 -14.25
CA GLN A 88 -23.24 15.51 -14.60
C GLN A 88 -23.02 16.61 -15.63
N LEU A 89 -22.05 17.49 -15.37
CA LEU A 89 -21.73 18.64 -16.23
C LEU A 89 -20.73 18.29 -17.34
N ARG A 90 -20.15 17.08 -17.31
CA ARG A 90 -19.19 16.56 -18.30
C ARG A 90 -17.98 17.47 -18.54
N LEU A 91 -17.59 18.27 -17.55
CA LEU A 91 -16.51 19.24 -17.66
C LEU A 91 -15.16 18.56 -17.97
N SER A 92 -14.31 19.26 -18.72
CA SER A 92 -12.93 18.83 -18.94
C SER A 92 -12.14 18.91 -17.62
N LEU A 93 -10.99 18.23 -17.56
CA LEU A 93 -10.15 18.29 -16.35
C LEU A 93 -9.70 19.72 -16.02
N ASP A 94 -9.45 20.53 -17.04
CA ASP A 94 -9.05 21.92 -16.87
C ASP A 94 -10.22 22.79 -16.36
N ASP A 95 -11.44 22.57 -16.88
CA ASP A 95 -12.64 23.28 -16.41
C ASP A 95 -12.99 22.91 -14.96
N VAL A 96 -12.92 21.62 -14.60
CA VAL A 96 -13.10 21.18 -13.20
C VAL A 96 -12.05 21.85 -12.30
N THR A 97 -10.81 21.96 -12.78
CA THR A 97 -9.74 22.62 -12.02
C THR A 97 -10.02 24.09 -11.78
N GLU A 98 -10.49 24.79 -12.81
CA GLU A 98 -10.83 26.20 -12.72
C GLU A 98 -12.02 26.44 -11.77
N VAL A 99 -13.09 25.67 -11.92
CA VAL A 99 -14.28 25.76 -11.05
C VAL A 99 -13.93 25.49 -9.59
N MET A 100 -13.22 24.39 -9.30
CA MET A 100 -12.84 24.03 -7.94
C MET A 100 -11.95 25.09 -7.27
N ASN A 101 -11.04 25.72 -8.03
CA ASN A 101 -10.16 26.76 -7.49
C ASN A 101 -10.87 28.10 -7.24
N ARG A 102 -12.05 28.31 -7.83
CA ARG A 102 -12.91 29.47 -7.56
C ARG A 102 -13.85 29.23 -6.39
N CYS A 103 -14.35 28.01 -6.21
CA CYS A 103 -15.39 27.71 -5.22
C CYS A 103 -14.91 27.08 -3.91
N SER A 104 -13.67 26.55 -3.85
CA SER A 104 -13.18 25.80 -2.69
C SER A 104 -11.83 26.27 -2.17
N THR A 105 -11.66 26.22 -0.86
CA THR A 105 -10.40 26.43 -0.16
C THR A 105 -10.09 25.23 0.75
N PRO A 106 -8.86 24.70 0.77
CA PRO A 106 -7.68 25.14 0.01
C PRO A 106 -7.75 24.77 -1.48
N ARG A 107 -7.06 25.54 -2.32
CA ARG A 107 -6.96 25.30 -3.76
C ARG A 107 -6.32 23.96 -4.06
N LEU A 108 -6.82 23.29 -5.08
CA LEU A 108 -6.33 21.98 -5.52
C LEU A 108 -5.51 22.14 -6.79
N SER A 109 -4.34 21.48 -6.82
CA SER A 109 -3.60 21.38 -8.08
C SER A 109 -4.37 20.54 -9.09
N ARG A 110 -4.20 20.84 -10.38
CA ARG A 110 -4.74 20.04 -11.49
C ARG A 110 -4.42 18.55 -11.34
N SER A 111 -3.21 18.22 -10.92
CA SER A 111 -2.78 16.83 -10.69
C SER A 111 -3.48 16.18 -9.49
N ALA A 112 -3.81 16.94 -8.44
CA ALA A 112 -4.61 16.42 -7.32
C ALA A 112 -6.03 16.07 -7.77
N ILE A 113 -6.65 16.92 -8.58
CA ILE A 113 -7.98 16.68 -9.17
C ILE A 113 -7.93 15.48 -10.11
N HIS A 114 -6.93 15.38 -10.98
CA HIS A 114 -6.76 14.22 -11.85
C HIS A 114 -6.64 12.90 -11.06
N ARG A 115 -5.81 12.87 -10.01
CA ARG A 115 -5.68 11.67 -9.16
C ARG A 115 -6.98 11.33 -8.44
N CYS A 116 -7.75 12.34 -8.01
CA CYS A 116 -9.09 12.16 -7.47
C CYS A 116 -10.00 11.47 -8.50
N LEU A 117 -10.10 12.02 -9.72
CA LEU A 117 -10.92 11.43 -10.79
C LEU A 117 -10.51 10.00 -11.15
N VAL A 118 -9.21 9.70 -11.18
CA VAL A 118 -8.71 8.33 -11.42
C VAL A 118 -9.12 7.39 -10.29
N ARG A 119 -8.99 7.82 -9.03
CA ARG A 119 -9.41 7.03 -7.87
C ARG A 119 -10.92 6.80 -7.82
N LEU A 120 -11.70 7.76 -8.30
CA LEU A 120 -13.16 7.65 -8.43
C LEU A 120 -13.61 6.92 -9.71
N GLY A 121 -12.69 6.55 -10.60
CA GLY A 121 -13.02 5.85 -11.85
C GLY A 121 -13.67 6.71 -12.95
N VAL A 122 -13.71 8.04 -12.79
CA VAL A 122 -14.40 8.99 -13.69
C VAL A 122 -13.45 9.87 -14.51
N ALA A 123 -12.15 9.54 -14.54
CA ALA A 123 -11.17 10.28 -15.33
C ALA A 123 -11.51 10.26 -16.84
N ARG A 124 -11.96 9.12 -17.36
CA ARG A 124 -12.48 8.99 -18.73
C ARG A 124 -13.99 8.90 -18.68
N LEU A 125 -14.67 9.81 -19.39
CA LEU A 125 -16.12 9.72 -19.56
C LEU A 125 -16.46 8.78 -20.72
N PRO A 126 -17.57 8.05 -20.63
CA PRO A 126 -18.09 7.31 -21.78
C PRO A 126 -18.45 8.29 -22.92
N PRO A 127 -18.31 7.88 -24.19
CA PRO A 127 -18.81 8.67 -25.31
C PRO A 127 -20.30 8.95 -25.13
N VAL A 128 -20.74 10.12 -25.61
CA VAL A 128 -22.16 10.53 -25.62
C VAL A 128 -22.89 9.79 -26.71
#